data_AF-A0AAT9FN20-F1
#
_entry.id   AF-A0AAT9FN20-F1
#
_cell.length_a   1.000
_cell.length_b   1.000
_cell.length_c   1.000
_cell.angle_alpha   90.00
_cell.angle_beta   90.00
_cell.angle_gamma   90.00
#
_symmetry.space_group_name_H-M   'P 1'
#
loop_
_entity.id
_entity.type
_entity.pdbx_description
1 polymer ?
#
loop_
_entity_poly.entity_id
_entity_poly.type
_entity_poly.pdbx_seq_one_letter_code
_entity_poly.pdbx_strand_id
1 'polypeptide(L)'
;MAANLFYSARLSSTLANKKMKTLTIAILGMVMFCADSTLANWDNKMTTKKLYQGVMIELSLREGEVKHTDEEVALANEVERYVEGFLDAIDIRDEAIRIRIIDGIKTHLDKNPQQKKRKVRLVMLDVIKIQMAEDEKVKKKK
;
A
#
# COMPACT_ATOMS: atom_id res chain seq x y z
N MET A 1 -7.20 -18.75 -28.11
CA MET A 1 -6.25 -18.50 -29.21
C MET A 1 -6.11 -16.98 -29.35
N ALA A 2 -5.47 -16.31 -28.40
CA ALA A 2 -4.02 -16.22 -28.17
C ALA A 2 -3.29 -15.43 -29.26
N ALA A 3 -2.76 -14.29 -28.84
CA ALA A 3 -1.46 -13.74 -29.21
C ALA A 3 -1.20 -13.48 -30.69
N ASN A 4 -1.32 -12.21 -31.07
CA ASN A 4 -0.27 -11.53 -31.81
C ASN A 4 -0.57 -10.04 -31.76
N LEU A 5 0.17 -9.30 -30.95
CA LEU A 5 0.49 -7.88 -31.15
C LEU A 5 1.56 -7.49 -30.11
N PHE A 6 2.70 -8.19 -30.14
CA PHE A 6 3.96 -7.52 -29.91
C PHE A 6 4.21 -6.65 -31.15
N TYR A 7 3.73 -5.40 -31.11
CA TYR A 7 4.23 -4.34 -31.98
C TYR A 7 4.65 -3.18 -31.08
N SER A 8 5.96 -3.18 -30.80
CA SER A 8 6.83 -2.01 -30.81
C SER A 8 6.16 -0.65 -30.59
N ALA A 9 6.23 -0.16 -29.35
CA ALA A 9 6.22 1.26 -29.07
C ALA A 9 7.40 1.61 -28.16
N ARG A 10 8.62 1.34 -28.65
CA ARG A 10 9.84 1.97 -28.14
C ARG A 10 9.92 3.37 -28.76
N LEU A 11 9.25 4.35 -28.15
CA LEU A 11 9.40 5.76 -28.53
C LEU A 11 9.48 6.67 -27.30
N SER A 12 10.68 7.22 -27.14
CA SER A 12 11.04 8.47 -26.43
C SER A 12 11.03 8.49 -24.89
N SER A 13 12.24 8.37 -24.35
CA SER A 13 12.62 8.12 -22.96
C SER A 13 12.68 9.34 -22.03
N THR A 14 12.08 10.49 -22.37
CA THR A 14 12.15 11.68 -21.48
C THR A 14 10.81 12.37 -21.21
N LEU A 15 9.81 12.26 -22.10
CA LEU A 15 8.45 12.80 -21.85
C LEU A 15 7.44 11.78 -21.30
N ALA A 16 7.72 10.48 -21.43
CA ALA A 16 6.82 9.41 -20.97
C ALA A 16 6.68 9.37 -19.44
N ASN A 17 7.69 9.83 -18.70
CA ASN A 17 7.74 9.69 -17.24
C ASN A 17 6.80 10.65 -16.48
N LYS A 18 6.41 11.78 -17.09
CA LYS A 18 5.43 12.71 -16.49
C LYS A 18 3.98 12.28 -16.76
N LYS A 19 3.66 11.87 -17.99
CA LYS A 19 2.29 11.43 -18.36
C LYS A 19 1.91 10.07 -17.75
N MET A 20 2.88 9.17 -17.57
CA MET A 20 2.63 7.85 -16.96
C MET A 20 2.32 7.97 -15.46
N LYS A 21 2.98 8.89 -14.73
CA LYS A 21 2.70 9.15 -13.30
C LYS A 21 1.32 9.79 -13.04
N THR A 22 0.92 10.72 -13.89
CA THR A 22 -0.43 11.31 -13.83
C THR A 22 -1.51 10.27 -14.14
N LEU A 23 -1.22 9.32 -15.03
CA LEU A 23 -2.10 8.20 -15.31
C LEU A 23 -2.21 7.25 -14.11
N THR A 24 -1.13 6.92 -13.41
CA THR A 24 -1.17 6.07 -12.20
C THR A 24 -1.97 6.71 -11.06
N ILE A 25 -1.87 8.02 -10.85
CA ILE A 25 -2.65 8.74 -9.81
C ILE A 25 -4.12 8.88 -10.22
N ALA A 26 -4.42 9.12 -11.50
CA ALA A 26 -5.78 9.12 -12.01
C ALA A 26 -6.42 7.72 -11.97
N ILE A 27 -5.63 6.67 -12.23
CA ILE A 27 -6.03 5.27 -12.01
C ILE A 27 -6.22 5.01 -10.52
N LEU A 28 -5.38 5.52 -9.62
CA LEU A 28 -5.60 5.40 -8.17
C LEU A 28 -6.92 6.08 -7.75
N GLY A 29 -7.20 7.26 -8.30
CA GLY A 29 -8.46 7.98 -8.12
C GLY A 29 -9.68 7.27 -8.70
N MET A 30 -9.53 6.61 -9.87
CA MET A 30 -10.57 5.78 -10.50
C MET A 30 -10.74 4.42 -9.80
N VAL A 31 -9.69 3.79 -9.31
CA VAL A 31 -9.75 2.55 -8.50
C VAL A 31 -10.39 2.86 -7.15
N MET A 32 -10.09 4.01 -6.55
CA MET A 32 -10.81 4.51 -5.38
C MET A 32 -12.30 4.77 -5.62
N PHE A 33 -12.71 5.08 -6.86
CA PHE A 33 -14.10 5.36 -7.23
C PHE A 33 -14.85 4.13 -7.77
N CYS A 34 -14.15 3.18 -8.41
CA CYS A 34 -14.73 2.04 -9.13
C CYS A 34 -14.50 0.66 -8.48
N ALA A 35 -13.66 0.54 -7.44
CA ALA A 35 -13.33 -0.75 -6.83
C ALA A 35 -14.17 -1.10 -5.58
N ASP A 36 -15.42 -0.62 -5.50
CA ASP A 36 -16.20 -0.75 -4.27
C ASP A 36 -16.59 -2.20 -3.92
N SER A 37 -16.54 -3.15 -4.86
CA SER A 37 -16.75 -4.59 -4.58
C SER A 37 -15.44 -5.36 -4.35
N THR A 38 -14.43 -5.19 -5.22
CA THR A 38 -13.15 -5.89 -5.11
C THR A 38 -12.36 -5.48 -3.87
N LEU A 39 -12.33 -4.18 -3.52
CA LEU A 39 -11.65 -3.69 -2.32
C LEU A 39 -12.46 -3.91 -1.04
N ALA A 40 -13.79 -4.00 -1.12
CA ALA A 40 -14.61 -4.29 0.05
C ALA A 40 -14.37 -5.69 0.64
N ASN A 41 -14.01 -6.67 -0.20
CA ASN A 41 -13.67 -8.02 0.25
C ASN A 41 -12.43 -8.06 1.17
N TRP A 42 -11.57 -7.03 1.12
CA TRP A 42 -10.38 -6.96 1.98
C TRP A 42 -10.73 -6.64 3.43
N ASP A 43 -11.81 -5.88 3.67
CA ASP A 43 -12.29 -5.60 5.03
C ASP A 43 -12.78 -6.86 5.77
N ASN A 44 -13.18 -7.89 5.02
CA ASN A 44 -13.58 -9.17 5.61
C ASN A 44 -12.38 -10.05 5.98
N LYS A 45 -11.20 -9.77 5.43
CA LYS A 45 -9.98 -10.55 5.65
C LYS A 45 -9.18 -10.08 6.86
N MET A 46 -9.32 -8.82 7.26
CA MET A 46 -8.55 -8.25 8.36
C MET A 46 -9.29 -7.11 9.06
N THR A 47 -9.09 -6.98 10.38
CA THR A 47 -9.57 -5.82 11.14
C THR A 47 -8.45 -4.81 11.34
N THR A 48 -8.79 -3.53 11.47
CA THR A 48 -7.78 -2.47 11.67
C THR A 48 -7.00 -2.63 12.97
N LYS A 49 -7.63 -3.24 13.99
CA LYS A 49 -6.94 -3.61 15.24
C LYS A 49 -5.86 -4.67 14.97
N LYS A 50 -6.20 -5.75 14.28
CA LYS A 50 -5.28 -6.84 13.93
C LYS A 50 -4.15 -6.34 13.03
N LEU A 51 -4.48 -5.51 12.04
CA LEU A 51 -3.51 -4.84 11.17
C LEU A 51 -2.51 -4.03 11.99
N TYR A 52 -2.99 -3.16 12.88
CA TYR A 52 -2.12 -2.34 13.73
C TYR A 52 -1.21 -3.20 14.62
N GLN A 53 -1.75 -4.25 15.25
CA GLN A 53 -0.97 -5.16 16.07
C GLN A 53 0.15 -5.84 15.26
N GLY A 54 -0.17 -6.39 14.09
CA GLY A 54 0.84 -7.03 13.25
C GLY A 54 1.87 -6.04 12.69
N VAL A 55 1.48 -4.81 12.35
CA VAL A 55 2.45 -3.75 11.97
C VAL A 55 3.40 -3.43 13.12
N MET A 56 2.90 -3.32 14.35
CA MET A 56 3.76 -3.04 15.51
C MET A 56 4.79 -4.15 15.73
N ILE A 57 4.39 -5.41 15.57
CA ILE A 57 5.29 -6.57 15.69
C ILE A 57 6.28 -6.60 14.53
N GLU A 58 5.82 -6.35 13.31
CA GLU A 58 6.66 -6.36 12.11
C GLU A 58 7.79 -5.32 12.20
N LEU A 59 7.48 -4.11 12.67
CA LEU A 59 8.48 -3.07 12.89
C LEU A 59 9.45 -3.42 14.02
N SER A 60 8.95 -4.00 15.10
CA SER A 60 9.76 -4.49 16.22
C SER A 60 10.73 -5.62 15.79
N LEU A 61 10.27 -6.54 14.92
CA LEU A 61 11.10 -7.56 14.29
C LEU A 61 12.20 -6.95 13.41
N ARG A 62 11.90 -5.89 12.64
CA ARG A 62 12.90 -5.17 11.83
C ARG A 62 13.96 -4.47 12.69
N GLU A 63 13.57 -3.96 13.85
CA GLU A 63 14.46 -3.33 14.83
C GLU A 63 15.32 -4.36 15.58
N GLY A 64 15.09 -5.67 15.36
CA GLY A 64 15.86 -6.75 15.95
C GLY A 64 15.44 -7.07 17.39
N GLU A 65 14.22 -6.73 17.81
CA GLU A 65 13.71 -7.13 19.12
C GLU A 65 13.49 -8.66 19.18
N VAL A 66 14.16 -9.31 20.14
CA VAL A 66 14.36 -10.77 20.16
C VAL A 66 13.25 -11.53 20.90
N LYS A 67 12.15 -10.88 21.28
CA LYS A 67 11.09 -11.51 22.11
C LYS A 67 9.74 -11.45 21.43
N HIS A 68 9.55 -12.30 20.43
CA HIS A 68 8.24 -12.58 19.86
C HIS A 68 7.93 -14.06 19.92
N THR A 69 6.68 -14.38 20.20
CA THR A 69 6.12 -15.72 20.08
C THR A 69 5.95 -16.11 18.62
N ASP A 70 5.88 -17.41 18.32
CA ASP A 70 5.60 -17.90 16.97
C ASP A 70 4.28 -17.34 16.40
N GLU A 71 3.29 -17.11 17.28
CA GLU A 71 2.01 -16.49 16.92
C GLU A 71 2.16 -15.03 16.49
N GLU A 72 3.01 -14.26 17.18
CA GLU A 72 3.29 -12.86 16.84
C GLU A 72 4.05 -12.77 15.51
N VAL A 73 5.01 -13.66 15.29
CA VAL A 73 5.73 -13.74 14.01
C VAL A 73 4.77 -14.14 12.87
N ALA A 74 3.87 -15.10 13.11
CA ALA A 74 2.84 -15.47 12.14
C ALA A 74 1.91 -14.29 11.80
N LEU A 75 1.54 -13.48 12.80
CA LEU A 75 0.73 -12.28 12.61
C LEU A 75 1.45 -11.21 11.78
N ALA A 76 2.74 -10.98 12.03
CA ALA A 76 3.54 -10.05 11.23
C ALA A 76 3.59 -10.47 9.76
N ASN A 77 3.85 -11.75 9.50
CA ASN A 77 3.88 -12.32 8.15
C ASN A 77 2.50 -12.25 7.45
N GLU A 78 1.40 -12.45 8.19
CA GLU A 78 0.05 -12.29 7.66
C GLU A 78 -0.21 -10.84 7.25
N VAL A 79 0.23 -9.87 8.06
CA VAL A 79 0.09 -8.44 7.77
C VAL A 79 0.94 -8.03 6.56
N GLU A 80 2.18 -8.50 6.46
CA GLU A 80 3.05 -8.21 5.32
C GLU A 80 2.41 -8.66 4.00
N ARG A 81 1.95 -9.93 3.95
CA ARG A 81 1.25 -10.50 2.78
C ARG A 81 -0.07 -9.77 2.50
N TYR A 82 -0.77 -9.34 3.54
CA TYR A 82 -2.01 -8.57 3.38
C TYR A 82 -1.74 -7.21 2.73
N VAL A 83 -0.72 -6.49 3.20
CA VAL A 83 -0.33 -5.18 2.65
C VAL A 83 0.17 -5.35 1.21
N GLU A 84 1.01 -6.36 0.95
CA GLU A 84 1.44 -6.73 -0.40
C GLU A 84 0.25 -6.96 -1.33
N GLY A 85 -0.67 -7.86 -0.97
CA GLY A 85 -1.81 -8.18 -1.82
C GLY A 85 -2.75 -6.99 -2.03
N PHE A 86 -2.89 -6.11 -1.02
CA PHE A 86 -3.66 -4.88 -1.17
C PHE A 86 -3.02 -3.93 -2.16
N LEU A 87 -1.69 -3.75 -2.11
CA LEU A 87 -0.94 -2.89 -3.03
C LEU A 87 -0.93 -3.45 -4.46
N ASP A 88 -0.79 -4.76 -4.62
CA ASP A 88 -0.90 -5.43 -5.91
C ASP A 88 -2.29 -5.25 -6.54
N ALA A 89 -3.36 -5.29 -5.72
CA ALA A 89 -4.73 -5.09 -6.19
C ALA A 89 -5.00 -3.67 -6.72
N ILE A 90 -4.14 -2.70 -6.38
CA ILE A 90 -4.20 -1.31 -6.86
C ILE A 90 -3.00 -0.95 -7.77
N ASP A 91 -2.30 -1.98 -8.27
CA ASP A 91 -1.16 -1.90 -9.18
C ASP A 91 0.04 -1.09 -8.67
N ILE A 92 0.28 -1.13 -7.34
CA ILE A 92 1.48 -0.59 -6.71
C ILE A 92 2.43 -1.76 -6.40
N ARG A 93 3.49 -1.91 -7.18
CA ARG A 93 4.46 -3.03 -7.06
C ARG A 93 5.86 -2.60 -6.60
N ASP A 94 6.00 -1.36 -6.14
CA ASP A 94 7.28 -0.82 -5.67
C ASP A 94 7.50 -1.23 -4.20
N GLU A 95 8.55 -2.02 -3.97
CA GLU A 95 8.94 -2.54 -2.66
C GLU A 95 9.28 -1.42 -1.66
N ALA A 96 9.90 -0.33 -2.12
CA ALA A 96 10.20 0.82 -1.27
C ALA A 96 8.93 1.60 -0.89
N ILE A 97 7.88 1.55 -1.72
CA ILE A 97 6.56 2.06 -1.33
C ILE A 97 5.95 1.14 -0.27
N ARG A 98 6.00 -0.18 -0.45
CA ARG A 98 5.45 -1.16 0.52
C ARG A 98 5.98 -0.95 1.93
N ILE A 99 7.30 -0.81 2.09
CA ILE A 99 7.94 -0.54 3.38
C ILE A 99 7.40 0.75 4.00
N ARG A 100 7.35 1.84 3.22
CA ARG A 100 6.80 3.14 3.67
C ARG A 100 5.32 3.08 4.04
N ILE A 101 4.53 2.23 3.37
CA ILE A 101 3.12 2.04 3.72
C ILE A 101 3.01 1.38 5.09
N ILE A 102 3.83 0.38 5.41
CA ILE A 102 3.81 -0.29 6.73
C ILE A 102 4.13 0.73 7.84
N ASP A 103 5.21 1.50 7.69
CA ASP A 103 5.58 2.57 8.63
C ASP A 103 4.48 3.65 8.72
N GLY A 104 3.88 3.96 7.58
CA GLY A 104 2.80 4.92 7.43
C GLY A 104 1.51 4.50 8.16
N ILE A 105 1.18 3.20 8.18
CA ILE A 105 0.01 2.66 8.89
C ILE A 105 0.15 2.91 10.39
N LYS A 106 1.31 2.60 10.98
CA LYS A 106 1.58 2.89 12.39
C LYS A 106 1.41 4.38 12.66
N THR A 107 2.12 5.21 11.91
CA THR A 107 2.12 6.67 12.09
C THR A 107 0.71 7.26 11.96
N HIS A 108 -0.08 6.78 11.00
CA HIS A 108 -1.44 7.26 10.75
C HIS A 108 -2.40 6.86 11.88
N LEU A 109 -2.35 5.61 12.34
CA LEU A 109 -3.22 5.09 13.40
C LEU A 109 -2.85 5.60 14.80
N ASP A 110 -1.58 5.95 15.03
CA ASP A 110 -1.13 6.63 16.25
C ASP A 110 -1.66 8.07 16.31
N LYS A 111 -1.57 8.80 15.20
CA LYS A 111 -2.09 10.18 15.10
C LYS A 111 -3.61 10.24 15.06
N ASN A 112 -4.27 9.17 14.63
CA ASN A 112 -5.74 9.11 14.48
C ASN A 112 -6.32 7.85 15.16
N PRO A 113 -6.35 7.76 16.50
CA PRO A 113 -6.83 6.58 17.21
C PRO A 113 -8.26 6.17 16.82
N GLN A 114 -9.11 7.13 16.45
CA GLN A 114 -10.47 6.90 15.96
C GLN A 114 -10.53 6.06 14.68
N GLN A 115 -9.46 6.10 13.85
CA GLN A 115 -9.37 5.31 12.62
C GLN A 115 -9.18 3.82 12.90
N LYS A 116 -8.81 3.41 14.12
CA LYS A 116 -8.71 2.00 14.54
C LYS A 116 -10.07 1.26 14.48
N LYS A 117 -11.19 2.01 14.40
CA LYS A 117 -12.55 1.46 14.23
C LYS A 117 -13.05 1.49 12.79
N ARG A 118 -12.33 2.12 11.86
CA ARG A 118 -12.73 2.17 10.44
C ARG A 118 -12.37 0.87 9.72
N LYS A 119 -12.98 0.70 8.55
CA LYS A 119 -12.65 -0.34 7.57
C LYS A 119 -11.18 -0.25 7.16
N VAL A 120 -10.50 -1.41 7.10
CA VAL A 120 -9.06 -1.48 6.80
C VAL A 120 -8.74 -0.86 5.46
N ARG A 121 -9.57 -1.10 4.44
CA ARG A 121 -9.36 -0.53 3.10
C ARG A 121 -9.24 1.00 3.13
N LEU A 122 -10.03 1.67 3.97
CA LEU A 122 -10.03 3.14 4.06
C LEU A 122 -8.76 3.65 4.71
N VAL A 123 -8.32 2.98 5.78
CA VAL A 123 -7.05 3.29 6.44
C VAL A 123 -5.87 3.11 5.47
N MET A 124 -5.83 1.98 4.75
CA MET A 124 -4.79 1.71 3.75
C MET A 124 -4.75 2.78 2.68
N LEU A 125 -5.90 3.12 2.08
CA LEU A 125 -5.99 4.16 1.05
C LEU A 125 -5.58 5.54 1.57
N ASP A 126 -5.94 5.89 2.81
CA ASP A 126 -5.58 7.17 3.40
C ASP A 126 -4.06 7.26 3.65
N VAL A 127 -3.41 6.17 4.09
CA VAL A 127 -1.95 6.09 4.21
C VAL A 127 -1.28 6.22 2.85
N ILE A 128 -1.75 5.50 1.83
CA ILE A 128 -1.19 5.55 0.47
C ILE A 128 -1.26 6.97 -0.09
N LYS A 129 -2.38 7.67 0.07
CA LYS A 129 -2.51 9.06 -0.38
C LYS A 129 -1.47 9.98 0.27
N ILE A 130 -1.28 9.85 1.59
CA ILE A 130 -0.29 10.65 2.33
C ILE A 130 1.11 10.38 1.78
N GLN A 131 1.48 9.11 1.64
CA GLN A 131 2.79 8.71 1.16
C GLN A 131 3.05 9.13 -0.30
N MET A 132 2.05 9.01 -1.17
CA MET A 132 2.14 9.48 -2.55
C MET A 132 2.32 11.01 -2.63
N ALA A 133 1.62 11.77 -1.77
CA ALA A 133 1.77 13.22 -1.71
C ALA A 133 3.15 13.65 -1.17
N GLU A 134 3.73 12.90 -0.24
CA GLU A 134 5.10 13.11 0.24
C GLU A 134 6.13 12.85 -0.87
N ASP A 135 5.95 11.77 -1.63
CA ASP A 135 6.81 11.41 -2.75
C ASP A 135 6.81 12.47 -3.87
N GLU A 136 5.65 13.07 -4.16
CA GLU A 136 5.53 14.20 -5.08
C GLU A 136 6.25 15.46 -4.58
N LYS A 137 6.20 15.75 -3.27
CA LYS A 137 6.89 16.91 -2.68
C LYS A 137 8.41 16.77 -2.77
N VAL A 138 8.94 15.57 -2.52
CA VAL A 138 10.38 15.30 -2.62
C VAL A 138 10.85 15.45 -4.07
N LYS A 139 10.08 14.95 -5.04
CA LYS A 139 10.40 15.05 -6.47
C LYS A 139 10.38 16.47 -7.03
N LYS A 140 9.69 17.43 -6.40
CA LYS A 140 9.66 18.85 -6.81
C LYS A 140 10.81 19.69 -6.25
N LYS A 141 11.54 19.18 -5.24
CA LYS A 141 12.69 19.88 -4.62
C LYS A 141 14.04 19.53 -5.26
N LYS A 142 14.07 18.52 -6.15
CA LYS A 142 15.23 18.17 -6.98
C LYS A 142 15.00 18.67 -8.40
#